data_AF-A0A1V3WJB8-F1
#
_entry.id   AF-A0A1V3WJB8-F1
#
_cell.length_a   1.000
_cell.length_b   1.000
_cell.length_c   1.000
_cell.angle_alpha   90.00
_cell.angle_beta   90.00
_cell.angle_gamma   90.00
#
_symmetry.space_group_name_H-M   'P 1'
#
loop_
_entity.id
_entity.type
_entity.pdbx_description
1 polymer ?
#
loop_
_entity_poly.entity_id
_entity_poly.type
_entity_poly.pdbx_seq_one_letter_code
_entity_poly.pdbx_strand_id
1 'polypeptide(L)'
;MFYEPGASWYWLLAGPIAAVSMILIEMSGGGGVGLVTPAIFLVMVSVFVAVQVKAARIHTSVELTEDALRQGTETILVSEIVKVFPEPENSEASGKPLAKWQSARALGELVGVPRAGWASV
;
A
#
# COMPACT_ATOMS: atom_id res chain seq x y z
N MET A 1 -4.12 -15.43 14.17
CA MET A 1 -3.45 -15.28 12.86
C MET A 1 -3.71 -13.87 12.35
N PHE A 2 -2.67 -13.16 11.91
CA PHE A 2 -2.74 -11.78 11.41
C PHE A 2 -2.39 -11.76 9.93
N TYR A 3 -3.19 -11.08 9.11
CA TYR A 3 -2.99 -11.01 7.67
C TYR A 3 -3.24 -9.58 7.17
N GLU A 4 -2.22 -8.99 6.57
CA GLU A 4 -2.29 -7.67 5.99
C GLU A 4 -1.92 -7.74 4.51
N PRO A 5 -2.87 -7.55 3.59
CA PRO A 5 -2.64 -7.74 2.16
C PRO A 5 -1.86 -6.61 1.49
N GLY A 6 -1.48 -5.54 2.19
CA GLY A 6 -0.61 -4.47 1.67
C GLY A 6 -1.29 -3.41 0.79
N ALA A 7 -2.17 -3.80 -0.14
CA ALA A 7 -2.97 -2.87 -0.95
C ALA A 7 -4.31 -3.46 -1.38
N SER A 8 -5.37 -2.66 -1.48
CA SER A 8 -6.68 -3.15 -1.92
C SER A 8 -6.88 -3.09 -3.43
N TRP A 9 -7.55 -4.10 -3.99
CA TRP A 9 -8.00 -4.08 -5.40
C TRP A 9 -9.04 -3.01 -5.67
N TYR A 10 -9.65 -2.40 -4.64
CA TYR A 10 -10.56 -1.26 -4.82
C TYR A 10 -9.92 -0.09 -5.56
N TRP A 11 -8.59 0.06 -5.52
CA TRP A 11 -7.90 1.09 -6.29
C TRP A 11 -8.09 0.95 -7.81
N LEU A 12 -8.37 -0.25 -8.34
CA LEU A 12 -8.69 -0.40 -9.78
C LEU A 12 -9.93 0.37 -10.21
N LEU A 13 -10.83 0.72 -9.28
CA LEU A 13 -12.01 1.54 -9.56
C LEU A 13 -11.65 2.94 -10.05
N ALA A 14 -10.42 3.42 -9.80
CA ALA A 14 -9.93 4.69 -10.33
C ALA A 14 -10.02 4.76 -11.88
N GLY A 15 -9.82 3.64 -12.58
CA GLY A 15 -9.95 3.61 -14.04
C GLY A 15 -11.40 3.82 -14.52
N PRO A 16 -12.37 3.01 -14.06
CA PRO A 16 -13.79 3.26 -14.32
C PRO A 16 -14.26 4.65 -13.90
N ILE A 17 -13.82 5.16 -12.75
CA ILE A 17 -14.14 6.52 -12.30
C ILE A 17 -13.62 7.55 -13.31
N ALA A 18 -12.36 7.44 -13.74
CA ALA A 18 -11.77 8.35 -14.74
C ALA A 18 -12.52 8.31 -16.07
N ALA A 19 -12.91 7.13 -16.54
CA ALA A 19 -13.68 6.97 -17.77
C ALA A 19 -15.09 7.57 -17.68
N VAL A 20 -15.78 7.35 -16.56
CA VAL A 20 -17.08 7.97 -16.29
C VAL A 20 -16.96 9.49 -16.20
N SER A 21 -15.92 10.01 -15.54
CA SER A 21 -15.65 11.46 -15.50
C SER A 21 -15.48 12.04 -16.90
N MET A 22 -14.76 11.37 -17.80
CA MET A 22 -14.61 11.82 -19.19
C MET A 22 -15.94 11.87 -19.95
N ILE A 23 -16.78 10.84 -19.81
CA ILE A 23 -18.11 10.81 -20.42
C ILE A 23 -18.97 11.97 -19.92
N LEU A 24 -18.96 12.23 -18.60
CA LEU A 24 -19.72 13.33 -18.00
C LEU A 24 -19.26 14.70 -18.53
N ILE A 25 -17.94 14.88 -18.70
CA ILE A 25 -17.37 16.11 -19.26
C ILE A 25 -17.80 16.28 -20.72
N GLU A 26 -17.70 15.24 -21.55
CA GLU A 26 -18.10 15.28 -22.96
C GLU A 26 -19.60 15.62 -23.12
N MET A 27 -20.46 15.02 -22.28
CA MET A 27 -21.89 15.34 -22.25
C MET A 27 -22.16 16.80 -21.86
N SER A 28 -21.38 17.35 -20.92
CA SER A 28 -21.53 18.74 -20.49
C SER A 28 -21.04 19.76 -21.53
N GLY A 29 -20.10 19.35 -22.40
CA GLY A 29 -19.50 20.21 -23.43
C GLY A 29 -20.35 20.39 -24.69
N GLY A 30 -21.52 19.74 -24.78
CA GLY A 30 -22.43 19.89 -25.92
C GLY A 30 -21.98 19.23 -27.23
N GLY A 31 -20.89 18.46 -27.20
CA GLY A 31 -20.41 17.64 -28.32
C GLY A 31 -21.01 16.22 -28.31
N GLY A 32 -20.74 15.45 -29.36
CA GLY A 32 -21.05 14.02 -29.36
C GLY A 32 -20.12 13.25 -28.41
N VAL A 33 -20.66 12.29 -27.65
CA VAL A 33 -19.88 11.44 -26.74
C VAL A 33 -19.04 10.46 -27.57
N GLY A 34 -17.73 10.62 -27.52
CA GLY A 34 -16.77 9.80 -28.26
C GLY A 34 -16.17 8.75 -27.34
N LEU A 35 -16.58 7.47 -27.47
CA LEU A 35 -16.15 6.41 -26.56
C LEU A 35 -14.64 6.08 -26.59
N VAL A 36 -13.90 6.60 -27.57
CA VAL A 36 -12.45 6.35 -27.72
C VAL A 36 -11.66 6.99 -26.58
N THR A 37 -11.92 8.27 -26.28
CA THR A 37 -11.23 9.01 -25.20
C THR A 37 -11.40 8.37 -23.82
N PRO A 38 -12.63 8.10 -23.32
CA PRO A 38 -12.82 7.45 -22.03
C PRO A 38 -12.28 6.01 -22.02
N ALA A 39 -12.30 5.29 -23.14
CA ALA A 39 -11.70 3.95 -23.22
C ALA A 39 -10.17 3.99 -23.04
N ILE A 40 -9.48 4.96 -23.63
CA ILE A 40 -8.04 5.13 -23.43
C ILE A 40 -7.72 5.39 -21.95
N PHE A 41 -8.46 6.31 -21.32
CA PHE A 41 -8.28 6.62 -19.89
C PHE A 41 -8.59 5.43 -19.00
N LEU A 42 -9.66 4.67 -19.29
CA LEU A 42 -10.00 3.45 -18.59
C LEU A 42 -8.81 2.48 -18.59
N VAL A 43 -8.32 2.14 -19.78
CA VAL A 43 -7.25 1.15 -19.95
C VAL A 43 -5.96 1.63 -19.29
N MET A 44 -5.53 2.87 -19.59
CA MET A 44 -4.26 3.38 -19.11
C MET A 44 -4.21 3.48 -17.58
N VAL A 45 -5.25 4.05 -16.96
CA VAL A 45 -5.32 4.20 -15.49
C VAL A 45 -5.47 2.84 -14.82
N SER A 46 -6.37 1.97 -15.31
CA SER A 46 -6.57 0.64 -14.72
C SER A 46 -5.31 -0.22 -14.80
N VAL A 47 -4.62 -0.23 -15.94
CA VAL A 47 -3.37 -1.02 -16.10
C VAL A 47 -2.30 -0.51 -15.16
N PHE A 48 -2.08 0.80 -15.11
CA PHE A 48 -1.06 1.39 -14.26
C PHE A 48 -1.31 1.12 -12.78
N VAL A 49 -2.55 1.33 -12.30
CA VAL A 49 -2.94 1.04 -10.91
C VAL A 49 -2.86 -0.45 -10.61
N ALA A 50 -3.25 -1.32 -11.54
CA ALA A 50 -3.15 -2.77 -11.35
C ALA A 50 -1.70 -3.22 -11.12
N VAL A 51 -0.74 -2.67 -11.87
CA VAL A 51 0.69 -2.95 -11.69
C VAL A 51 1.17 -2.48 -10.31
N GLN A 52 0.78 -1.28 -9.88
CA GLN A 52 1.13 -0.75 -8.56
C GLN A 52 0.53 -1.58 -7.42
N VAL A 53 -0.74 -1.93 -7.50
CA VAL A 53 -1.43 -2.77 -6.49
C VAL A 53 -0.79 -4.14 -6.43
N LYS A 54 -0.43 -4.74 -7.58
CA LYS A 54 0.32 -6.00 -7.65
C LYS A 54 1.68 -5.88 -6.96
N ALA A 55 2.46 -4.85 -7.29
CA ALA A 55 3.76 -4.63 -6.68
C ALA A 55 3.64 -4.44 -5.16
N ALA A 56 2.70 -3.60 -4.70
CA ALA A 56 2.43 -3.41 -3.29
C ALA A 56 2.04 -4.72 -2.61
N ARG A 57 1.08 -5.48 -3.14
CA ARG A 57 0.68 -6.78 -2.56
C ARG A 57 1.83 -7.78 -2.47
N ILE A 58 2.73 -7.82 -3.45
CA ILE A 58 3.86 -8.76 -3.45
C ILE A 58 4.91 -8.37 -2.41
N HIS A 59 5.19 -7.07 -2.26
CA HIS A 59 6.28 -6.60 -1.41
C HIS A 59 5.85 -6.19 0.00
N THR A 60 4.58 -5.86 0.22
CA THR A 60 4.05 -5.34 1.51
C THR A 60 3.01 -6.26 2.16
N SER A 61 2.80 -7.47 1.64
CA SER A 61 1.92 -8.44 2.31
C SER A 61 2.59 -9.03 3.54
N VAL A 62 1.89 -9.01 4.67
CA VAL A 62 2.35 -9.62 5.93
C VAL A 62 1.38 -10.73 6.34
N GLU A 63 1.93 -11.86 6.73
CA GLU A 63 1.16 -13.00 7.23
C GLU A 63 1.88 -13.59 8.45
N LEU A 64 1.19 -13.59 9.59
CA LEU A 64 1.67 -14.19 10.83
C LEU A 64 0.80 -15.42 11.15
N THR A 65 1.45 -16.56 11.02
CA THR A 65 0.95 -17.89 11.42
C THR A 65 1.60 -18.29 12.75
N GLU A 66 1.11 -19.34 13.39
CA GLU A 66 1.66 -19.83 14.66
C GLU A 66 3.14 -20.26 14.53
N ASP A 67 3.54 -20.79 13.37
CA ASP A 67 4.89 -21.31 13.14
C ASP A 67 5.81 -20.37 12.35
N ALA A 68 5.26 -19.41 11.61
CA ALA A 68 6.03 -18.56 10.70
C ALA A 68 5.48 -17.14 10.57
N LEU A 69 6.39 -16.18 10.43
CA LEU A 69 6.15 -14.79 10.07
C LEU A 69 6.65 -14.56 8.63
N ARG A 70 5.74 -14.24 7.72
CA ARG A 70 6.02 -13.90 6.32
C ARG A 70 5.83 -12.40 6.11
N GLN A 71 6.86 -11.71 5.63
CA GLN A 71 6.81 -10.30 5.21
C GLN A 71 7.29 -10.18 3.76
N GLY A 72 6.37 -9.84 2.87
CA GLY A 72 6.61 -9.79 1.43
C GLY A 72 7.12 -11.13 0.90
N THR A 73 8.40 -11.15 0.51
CA THR A 73 9.08 -12.34 -0.04
C THR A 73 9.89 -13.13 0.99
N GLU A 74 10.06 -12.62 2.22
CA GLU A 74 10.85 -13.29 3.25
C GLU A 74 9.96 -13.98 4.28
N THR A 75 10.37 -15.17 4.71
CA THR A 75 9.66 -15.98 5.73
C THR A 75 10.66 -16.38 6.80
N ILE A 76 10.34 -16.06 8.05
CA ILE A 76 11.09 -16.47 9.25
C ILE A 76 10.21 -17.36 10.11
N LEU A 77 10.81 -18.39 10.72
CA LEU A 77 10.11 -19.22 11.68
C LEU A 77 9.95 -18.49 13.01
N VAL A 78 8.77 -18.59 13.63
CA VAL A 78 8.52 -17.97 14.94
C VAL A 78 9.48 -18.52 16.01
N SER A 79 9.90 -19.78 15.87
CA SER A 79 10.91 -20.40 16.74
C SER A 79 12.29 -19.77 16.65
N GLU A 80 12.62 -19.08 15.55
CA GLU A 80 13.90 -18.37 15.37
C GLU A 80 13.87 -16.95 15.97
N ILE A 81 12.71 -16.47 16.42
CA ILE A 81 12.57 -15.16 17.06
C ILE A 81 13.14 -15.24 18.47
N VAL A 82 14.38 -14.76 18.63
CA VAL A 82 15.11 -14.80 19.90
C VAL A 82 14.49 -13.90 20.98
N LYS A 83 13.88 -12.77 20.59
CA LYS A 83 13.34 -11.79 21.53
C LYS A 83 12.24 -10.93 20.91
N VAL A 84 11.13 -10.79 21.63
CA VAL A 84 10.07 -9.81 21.34
C VAL A 84 10.30 -8.59 22.23
N PHE A 85 10.32 -7.40 21.64
CA PHE A 85 10.43 -6.15 22.39
C PHE A 85 9.04 -5.69 22.87
N PRO A 86 8.95 -5.07 24.05
CA PRO A 86 7.68 -4.55 24.58
C PRO A 86 7.15 -3.41 23.72
N GLU A 87 5.88 -3.04 23.94
CA GLU A 87 5.28 -1.89 23.27
C GLU A 87 6.13 -0.63 23.43
N PRO A 88 6.24 0.19 22.37
CA PRO A 88 7.08 1.38 22.40
C PRO A 88 6.57 2.40 23.43
N GLU A 89 7.40 2.75 24.42
CA GLU A 89 7.06 3.78 25.43
C GLU A 89 6.75 5.14 24.80
N ASN A 90 7.39 5.45 23.67
CA ASN A 90 7.17 6.66 22.90
C ASN A 90 6.84 6.29 21.46
N SER A 91 5.75 6.84 20.95
CA SER A 91 5.44 6.81 19.51
C SER A 91 6.48 7.60 18.73
N GLU A 92 6.78 7.18 17.49
CA GLU A 92 7.63 7.92 16.55
C GLU A 92 7.16 9.36 16.32
N ALA A 93 5.85 9.61 16.45
CA ALA A 93 5.25 10.94 16.31
C ALA A 93 5.46 11.84 17.54
N SER A 94 5.91 11.30 18.67
CA SER A 94 6.00 12.06 19.92
C SER A 94 7.19 13.03 19.97
N GLY A 95 8.12 12.97 19.02
CA GLY A 95 9.36 13.77 19.05
C GLY A 95 10.30 13.47 20.22
N LYS A 96 9.99 12.43 20.99
CA LYS A 96 10.77 11.95 22.14
C LYS A 96 11.82 10.93 21.68
N PRO A 97 12.91 10.73 22.45
CA PRO A 97 13.93 9.74 22.09
C PRO A 97 13.31 8.35 21.93
N LEU A 98 13.52 7.77 20.74
CA LEU A 98 13.11 6.42 20.41
C LEU A 98 14.11 5.41 20.95
N ALA A 99 13.61 4.24 21.34
CA ALA A 99 14.47 3.15 21.75
C ALA A 99 15.30 2.66 20.54
N LYS A 100 16.54 2.23 20.78
CA LYS A 100 17.49 1.82 19.72
C LYS A 100 16.93 0.73 18.79
N TRP A 101 16.03 -0.12 19.28
CA TRP A 101 15.38 -1.17 18.51
C TRP A 101 14.20 -0.64 17.67
N GLN A 102 13.58 0.50 18.02
CA GLN A 102 12.55 1.16 17.21
C GLN A 102 13.15 1.82 15.96
N SER A 103 14.41 2.25 16.05
CA SER A 103 15.18 2.75 14.90
C SER A 103 16.00 1.68 14.19
N ALA A 104 15.99 0.43 14.67
CA ALA A 104 16.68 -0.67 14.00
C ALA A 104 16.06 -0.95 12.62
N ARG A 105 16.89 -1.43 11.71
CA ARG A 105 16.49 -1.83 10.37
C ARG A 105 15.44 -2.95 10.50
N ALA A 106 14.30 -2.77 9.84
CA ALA A 106 13.35 -3.85 9.67
C ALA A 106 13.99 -5.03 8.91
N LEU A 107 13.39 -6.21 8.96
CA LEU A 107 13.80 -7.31 8.11
C LEU A 107 13.70 -6.88 6.63
N GLY A 108 14.78 -7.10 5.87
CA GLY A 108 14.95 -6.54 4.54
C GLY A 108 15.29 -5.05 4.56
N GLU A 109 16.18 -4.60 3.67
CA GLU A 109 16.44 -3.16 3.49
C GLU A 109 15.17 -2.52 2.92
N LEU A 110 14.36 -1.91 3.78
CA LEU A 110 13.44 -0.89 3.34
C LEU A 110 14.24 0.40 3.15
N VAL A 111 15.13 0.43 2.15
CA VAL A 111 15.70 1.68 1.63
C VAL A 111 14.53 2.53 1.15
N GLY A 112 14.13 3.51 1.96
CA GLY A 112 13.15 4.51 1.55
C GLY A 112 11.74 4.38 2.12
N VAL A 113 11.50 3.68 3.25
CA VAL A 113 10.24 3.91 4.00
C VAL A 113 10.32 5.29 4.68
N PRO A 114 9.54 6.28 4.24
CA PRO A 114 9.52 7.59 4.88
C PRO A 114 8.80 7.47 6.22
N ARG A 115 9.49 7.81 7.32
CA ARG A 115 8.89 7.91 8.65
C ARG A 115 8.26 9.29 8.86
N ALA A 116 7.30 9.68 8.01
CA ALA A 116 6.50 10.90 8.20
C ALA A 116 5.22 10.91 7.36
N GLY A 117 4.08 11.23 7.98
CA GLY A 117 2.98 11.92 7.30
C GLY A 117 1.56 11.35 7.38
N TRP A 118 1.04 10.96 8.55
CA TRP A 118 -0.40 11.12 8.80
C TRP A 118 -0.60 12.35 9.69
N ALA A 119 -0.75 13.49 9.04
CA ALA A 119 -1.34 14.67 9.64
C ALA A 119 -2.86 14.45 9.68
N SER A 120 -3.42 14.20 10.86
CA SER A 120 -4.85 14.39 11.11
C SER A 120 -5.04 15.79 11.68
N VAL A 121 -5.64 16.66 10.87
CA VAL A 121 -6.49 17.78 11.32
C VAL A 121 -7.81 17.22 11.79
#